data_AF-A0A7X2V3H9-F1
#
_entry.id   AF-A0A7X2V3H9-F1
#
_cell.length_a   1.000
_cell.length_b   1.000
_cell.length_c   1.000
_cell.angle_alpha   90.00
_cell.angle_beta   90.00
_cell.angle_gamma   90.00
#
_symmetry.space_group_name_H-M   'P 1'
#
loop_
_entity.id
_entity.type
_entity.pdbx_description
1 polymer ?
#
loop_
_entity_poly.entity_id
_entity_poly.type
_entity_poly.pdbx_seq_one_letter_code
_entity_poly.pdbx_strand_id
1 'polypeptide(L)'
;MIIMNISRRNYIMTRSFYDLIVSSTFESIETMIPGISSSQKEHPLSVLTAVEIGVIGEVEGRLLIEGNEEVFKEMGVALYGMNLEGEMLSSFIGEFANMVAGQVATSLSSKGMAMDITPPRVTGLQSKAKIFAEQPVGMLKVSFLEPTA
;
A
#
# COMPACT_ATOMS: atom_id res chain seq x y z
N MET A 1 -13.28 -18.75 -39.91
CA MET A 1 -12.93 -17.33 -39.69
C MET A 1 -13.49 -16.93 -38.34
N ILE A 2 -12.67 -16.95 -37.28
CA ILE A 2 -13.09 -16.56 -35.93
C ILE A 2 -12.34 -15.27 -35.61
N ILE A 3 -13.04 -14.16 -35.64
CA ILE A 3 -12.55 -12.88 -35.14
C ILE A 3 -12.88 -12.86 -33.65
N MET A 4 -11.94 -13.29 -32.81
CA MET A 4 -12.00 -12.99 -31.36
C MET A 4 -11.61 -11.52 -31.19
N ASN A 5 -12.63 -10.67 -31.12
CA ASN A 5 -12.48 -9.28 -30.74
C ASN A 5 -12.35 -9.21 -29.21
N ILE A 6 -11.16 -9.45 -28.69
CA ILE A 6 -10.84 -9.17 -27.29
C ILE A 6 -10.57 -7.68 -27.21
N SER A 7 -11.61 -6.90 -26.95
CA SER A 7 -11.49 -5.49 -26.59
C SER A 7 -10.75 -5.40 -25.25
N ARG A 8 -9.42 -5.29 -25.30
CA ARG A 8 -8.64 -4.82 -24.15
C ARG A 8 -8.93 -3.33 -24.03
N ARG A 9 -9.64 -2.90 -22.98
CA ARG A 9 -9.67 -1.48 -22.60
C ARG A 9 -8.23 -1.06 -22.33
N ASN A 10 -7.69 -0.16 -23.13
CA ASN A 10 -6.40 0.45 -22.87
C ASN A 10 -6.61 1.53 -21.80
N TYR A 11 -6.39 1.18 -20.54
CA TYR A 11 -6.29 2.16 -19.46
C TYR A 11 -4.98 2.93 -19.65
N ILE A 12 -5.04 4.26 -19.74
CA ILE A 12 -3.85 5.11 -19.86
C ILE A 12 -3.64 5.76 -18.50
N MET A 13 -2.59 5.35 -17.79
CA MET A 13 -2.24 5.95 -16.52
C MET A 13 -1.67 7.35 -16.75
N THR A 14 -2.37 8.36 -16.23
CA THR A 14 -1.89 9.75 -16.27
C THR A 14 -1.12 10.07 -14.99
N ARG A 15 -0.19 11.02 -15.06
CA ARG A 15 0.49 11.52 -13.86
C ARG A 15 -0.50 12.03 -12.81
N SER A 16 -1.58 12.70 -13.23
CA SER A 16 -2.65 13.14 -12.33
C SER A 16 -3.34 11.99 -11.61
N PHE A 17 -3.61 10.87 -12.28
CA PHE A 17 -4.19 9.69 -11.63
C PHE A 17 -3.20 9.03 -10.66
N TYR A 18 -1.92 8.95 -11.02
CA TYR A 18 -0.88 8.46 -10.13
C TYR A 18 -0.80 9.29 -8.85
N ASP A 19 -0.66 10.61 -9.00
CA ASP A 19 -0.53 11.54 -7.89
C ASP A 19 -1.78 11.50 -7.01
N LEU A 20 -2.97 11.39 -7.60
CA LEU A 20 -4.24 11.28 -6.88
C LEU A 20 -4.32 9.99 -6.05
N ILE A 21 -3.93 8.85 -6.61
CA ILE A 21 -3.96 7.55 -5.91
C ILE A 21 -2.97 7.54 -4.75
N VAL A 22 -1.73 7.99 -5.00
CA VAL A 22 -0.68 8.02 -3.98
C VAL A 22 -1.03 9.00 -2.86
N SER A 23 -1.46 10.22 -3.18
CA SER A 23 -1.87 11.21 -2.16
C SER A 23 -3.08 10.73 -1.34
N SER A 24 -4.10 10.17 -1.98
CA SER A 24 -5.28 9.63 -1.29
C SER A 24 -4.94 8.45 -0.36
N THR A 25 -3.91 7.68 -0.72
CA THR A 25 -3.38 6.61 0.13
C THR A 25 -2.68 7.15 1.37
N PHE A 26 -1.80 8.15 1.20
CA PHE A 26 -1.16 8.80 2.35
C PHE A 26 -2.17 9.48 3.27
N GLU A 27 -3.16 10.19 2.72
CA GLU A 27 -4.25 10.78 3.51
C GLU A 27 -5.00 9.71 4.29
N SER A 28 -5.32 8.57 3.67
CA SER A 28 -6.01 7.46 4.34
C SER A 28 -5.18 6.94 5.52
N ILE A 29 -3.89 6.68 5.31
CA ILE A 29 -2.96 6.22 6.35
C ILE A 29 -2.87 7.25 7.50
N GLU A 30 -2.72 8.53 7.19
CA GLU A 30 -2.60 9.61 8.18
C GLU A 30 -3.85 9.74 9.06
N THR A 31 -5.05 9.48 8.51
CA THR A 31 -6.28 9.49 9.32
C THR A 31 -6.37 8.34 10.33
N MET A 32 -5.69 7.22 10.06
CA MET A 32 -5.67 6.07 10.97
C MET A 32 -4.63 6.24 12.07
N ILE A 33 -3.45 6.74 11.71
CA ILE A 33 -2.31 6.87 12.61
C ILE A 33 -1.65 8.24 12.36
N PRO A 34 -2.15 9.29 13.01
CA PRO A 34 -1.61 10.64 12.84
C PRO A 34 -0.12 10.70 13.19
N GLY A 35 0.69 11.30 12.33
CA GLY A 35 2.12 11.52 12.58
C GLY A 35 3.04 10.35 12.20
N ILE A 36 2.52 9.25 11.65
CA ILE A 36 3.32 8.06 11.29
C ILE A 36 4.37 8.35 10.19
N SER A 37 4.18 9.40 9.41
CA SER A 37 5.12 9.86 8.37
C SER A 37 6.49 10.31 8.92
N SER A 38 6.68 10.38 10.24
CA SER A 38 7.83 11.07 10.87
C SER A 38 8.90 10.18 11.52
N SER A 39 8.75 8.86 11.59
CA SER A 39 9.72 8.03 12.32
C SER A 39 10.96 7.69 11.49
N GLN A 40 11.97 8.54 11.58
CA GLN A 40 13.34 8.27 11.11
C GLN A 40 14.12 7.56 12.21
N LYS A 41 14.12 6.22 12.20
CA LYS A 41 15.15 5.48 12.93
C LYS A 41 15.78 4.45 12.03
N GLU A 42 16.95 4.80 11.51
CA GLU A 42 17.73 3.92 10.65
C GLU A 42 18.16 2.67 11.42
N HIS A 43 17.61 1.51 11.03
CA HIS A 43 18.06 0.19 11.49
C HIS A 43 18.44 -0.67 10.29
N PRO A 44 19.51 -1.47 10.38
CA PRO A 44 19.91 -2.36 9.30
C PRO A 44 18.79 -3.36 8.95
N LEU A 45 18.47 -3.42 7.66
CA LEU A 45 17.27 -4.04 7.08
C LEU A 45 17.36 -5.58 7.03
N SER A 46 16.24 -6.26 7.28
CA SER A 46 16.12 -7.70 6.97
C SER A 46 14.79 -8.11 6.34
N VAL A 47 13.65 -7.45 6.64
CA VAL A 47 12.32 -7.86 6.13
C VAL A 47 11.50 -6.64 5.69
N LEU A 48 10.98 -6.68 4.47
CA LEU A 48 10.07 -5.67 3.93
C LEU A 48 8.67 -6.25 3.84
N THR A 49 7.76 -5.69 4.63
CA THR A 49 6.34 -6.02 4.55
C THR A 49 5.72 -5.13 3.48
N ALA A 50 5.07 -5.76 2.50
CA ALA A 50 4.37 -5.09 1.41
C ALA A 50 2.89 -5.46 1.44
N VAL A 51 2.02 -4.47 1.59
CA VAL A 51 0.58 -4.60 1.38
C VAL A 51 0.27 -4.29 -0.08
N GLU A 52 -0.37 -5.24 -0.76
CA GLU A 52 -0.77 -5.13 -2.16
C GLU A 52 -2.29 -5.03 -2.25
N ILE A 53 -2.80 -3.98 -2.91
CA ILE A 53 -4.23 -3.77 -3.19
C ILE A 53 -4.39 -3.63 -4.70
N GLY A 54 -5.16 -4.53 -5.31
CA GLY A 54 -5.54 -4.40 -6.72
C GLY A 54 -6.53 -3.25 -6.90
N VAL A 55 -6.36 -2.47 -7.97
CA VAL A 55 -7.23 -1.36 -8.34
C VAL A 55 -7.76 -1.63 -9.74
N ILE A 56 -9.09 -1.54 -9.91
CA ILE A 56 -9.78 -1.82 -11.18
C ILE A 56 -10.81 -0.71 -11.40
N GLY A 57 -10.83 -0.07 -12.55
CA GLY A 57 -11.77 1.02 -12.82
C GLY A 57 -11.27 1.93 -13.93
N GLU A 58 -11.22 3.24 -13.68
CA GLU A 58 -10.61 4.22 -14.60
C GLU A 58 -9.12 3.97 -14.85
N VAL A 59 -8.46 3.34 -13.89
CA VAL A 59 -7.12 2.77 -14.03
C VAL A 59 -7.17 1.31 -13.57
N GLU A 60 -6.26 0.51 -14.10
CA GLU A 60 -6.04 -0.86 -13.63
C GLU A 60 -4.60 -0.97 -13.14
N GLY A 61 -4.38 -1.68 -12.04
CA GLY A 61 -3.05 -1.83 -11.48
C GLY A 61 -3.06 -2.26 -10.03
N ARG A 62 -1.96 -1.98 -9.33
CA ARG A 62 -1.73 -2.40 -7.95
C ARG A 62 -1.13 -1.27 -7.13
N LEU A 63 -1.78 -0.96 -6.03
CA LEU A 63 -1.25 -0.11 -4.97
C LEU A 63 -0.37 -0.98 -4.06
N LEU A 64 0.87 -0.54 -3.85
CA LEU A 64 1.83 -1.14 -2.93
C LEU A 64 2.12 -0.18 -1.78
N ILE A 65 1.98 -0.66 -0.55
CA ILE A 65 2.41 0.03 0.67
C ILE A 65 3.51 -0.81 1.30
N GLU A 66 4.72 -0.29 1.28
CA GLU A 66 5.93 -0.97 1.72
C GLU A 66 6.46 -0.31 3.00
N GLY A 67 6.79 -1.12 3.99
CA GLY A 67 7.43 -0.69 5.24
C GLY A 67 8.33 -1.79 5.79
N ASN A 68 9.31 -1.41 6.61
CA ASN A 68 10.00 -2.41 7.43
C ASN A 68 9.10 -2.85 8.59
N GLU A 69 9.44 -3.96 9.23
CA GLU A 69 8.68 -4.47 10.38
C GLU A 69 8.58 -3.43 11.52
N GLU A 70 9.62 -2.63 11.73
CA GLU A 70 9.70 -1.63 12.80
C GLU A 70 8.65 -0.53 12.66
N VAL A 71 8.39 -0.05 11.44
CA VAL A 71 7.34 0.93 11.15
C VAL A 71 5.97 0.39 11.56
N PHE A 72 5.68 -0.88 11.28
CA PHE A 72 4.41 -1.49 11.71
C PHE A 72 4.35 -1.75 13.22
N LYS A 73 5.50 -1.99 13.88
CA LYS A 73 5.56 -2.06 15.34
C LYS A 73 5.27 -0.71 15.99
N GLU A 74 5.84 0.37 15.46
CA GLU A 74 5.58 1.74 15.94
C GLU A 74 4.11 2.14 15.76
N MET A 75 3.50 1.76 14.63
CA MET A 75 2.04 1.86 14.46
C MET A 75 1.28 1.08 15.53
N GLY A 76 1.72 -0.16 15.80
CA GLY A 76 1.19 -1.00 16.87
C GLY A 76 1.29 -0.32 18.24
N VAL A 77 2.42 0.31 18.57
CA VAL A 77 2.58 1.08 19.82
C VAL A 77 1.63 2.27 19.86
N ALA A 78 1.49 3.01 18.77
CA ALA A 78 0.60 4.16 18.70
C ALA A 78 -0.87 3.79 18.95
N LEU A 79 -1.29 2.59 18.53
CA LEU A 79 -2.67 2.12 18.63
C LEU A 79 -2.96 1.28 19.89
N TYR A 80 -2.00 0.44 20.31
CA TYR A 80 -2.18 -0.53 21.40
C TYR A 80 -1.36 -0.20 22.65
N GLY A 81 -0.47 0.80 22.60
CA GLY A 81 0.40 1.18 23.72
C GLY A 81 1.55 0.19 23.98
N MET A 82 1.79 -0.77 23.09
CA MET A 82 2.82 -1.80 23.21
C MET A 82 3.35 -2.25 21.84
N ASN A 83 4.58 -2.77 21.81
CA ASN A 83 5.12 -3.40 20.60
C ASN A 83 4.33 -4.67 20.27
N LEU A 84 3.93 -4.80 19.01
CA LEU A 84 3.29 -6.01 18.49
C LEU A 84 4.37 -6.91 17.88
N GLU A 85 4.27 -8.22 18.11
CA GLU A 85 5.23 -9.20 17.58
C GLU A 85 4.51 -10.47 17.09
N GLY A 86 5.23 -11.26 16.29
CA GLY A 86 4.76 -12.57 15.83
C GLY A 86 3.41 -12.51 15.11
N GLU A 87 2.51 -13.42 15.47
CA GLU A 87 1.16 -13.50 14.88
C GLU A 87 0.35 -12.23 15.12
N MET A 88 0.52 -11.57 16.27
CA MET A 88 -0.23 -10.35 16.60
C MET A 88 0.15 -9.20 15.67
N LEU A 89 1.43 -9.05 15.36
CA LEU A 89 1.91 -8.07 14.39
C LEU A 89 1.38 -8.38 12.98
N SER A 90 1.42 -9.65 12.58
CA SER A 90 0.89 -10.11 11.28
C SER A 90 -0.60 -9.82 11.14
N SER A 91 -1.40 -10.12 12.16
CA SER A 91 -2.83 -9.79 12.20
C SER A 91 -3.07 -8.29 12.15
N PHE A 92 -2.31 -7.51 12.90
CA PHE A 92 -2.39 -6.05 12.86
C PHE A 92 -2.13 -5.50 11.45
N ILE A 93 -1.08 -5.95 10.78
CA ILE A 93 -0.76 -5.54 9.40
C ILE A 93 -1.92 -5.88 8.45
N GLY A 94 -2.55 -7.04 8.62
CA GLY A 94 -3.72 -7.45 7.84
C GLY A 94 -4.93 -6.54 8.05
N GLU A 95 -5.24 -6.20 9.31
CA GLU A 95 -6.33 -5.27 9.62
C GLU A 95 -6.05 -3.85 9.14
N PHE A 96 -4.83 -3.35 9.36
CA PHE A 96 -4.36 -2.09 8.82
C PHE A 96 -4.53 -2.04 7.29
N ALA A 97 -4.12 -3.10 6.60
CA ALA A 97 -4.27 -3.21 5.16
C ALA A 97 -5.73 -3.14 4.71
N ASN A 98 -6.63 -3.88 5.39
CA ASN A 98 -8.06 -3.90 5.10
C ASN A 98 -8.68 -2.51 5.28
N MET A 99 -8.34 -1.86 6.39
CA MET A 99 -8.82 -0.52 6.68
C MET A 99 -8.32 0.45 5.61
N VAL A 100 -7.02 0.46 5.29
CA VAL A 100 -6.42 1.41 4.33
C VAL A 100 -7.06 1.21 2.96
N ALA A 101 -7.25 -0.03 2.52
CA ALA A 101 -7.94 -0.31 1.27
C ALA A 101 -9.35 0.32 1.27
N GLY A 102 -10.16 0.08 2.29
CA GLY A 102 -11.52 0.64 2.38
C GLY A 102 -11.56 2.17 2.37
N GLN A 103 -10.64 2.81 3.09
CA GLN A 103 -10.54 4.28 3.08
C GLN A 103 -10.04 4.82 1.74
N VAL A 104 -9.06 4.18 1.11
CA VAL A 104 -8.55 4.58 -0.21
C VAL A 104 -9.69 4.56 -1.24
N ALA A 105 -10.48 3.48 -1.26
CA ALA A 105 -11.64 3.38 -2.15
C ALA A 105 -12.66 4.49 -1.89
N THR A 106 -12.96 4.76 -0.61
CA THR A 106 -13.90 5.82 -0.21
C THR A 106 -13.37 7.21 -0.59
N SER A 107 -12.09 7.48 -0.32
CA SER A 107 -11.41 8.73 -0.64
C SER A 107 -11.40 8.99 -2.15
N LEU A 108 -11.02 8.00 -2.95
CA LEU A 108 -10.95 8.14 -4.40
C LEU A 108 -12.35 8.29 -5.02
N SER A 109 -13.34 7.54 -4.53
CA SER A 109 -14.74 7.73 -4.91
C SER A 109 -15.25 9.15 -4.62
N SER A 110 -14.91 9.70 -3.44
CA SER A 110 -15.29 11.08 -3.06
C SER A 110 -14.62 12.14 -3.94
N LYS A 111 -13.46 11.83 -4.52
CA LYS A 111 -12.72 12.68 -5.47
C LYS A 111 -13.16 12.48 -6.92
N GLY A 112 -14.24 11.72 -7.15
CA GLY A 112 -14.85 11.52 -8.46
C GLY A 112 -14.18 10.45 -9.32
N MET A 113 -13.25 9.66 -8.75
CA MET A 113 -12.60 8.55 -9.44
C MET A 113 -13.36 7.25 -9.18
N ALA A 114 -13.96 6.68 -10.24
CA ALA A 114 -14.68 5.42 -10.17
C ALA A 114 -13.69 4.25 -10.20
N MET A 115 -13.52 3.60 -9.06
CA MET A 115 -12.71 2.39 -8.93
C MET A 115 -13.28 1.40 -7.93
N ASP A 116 -13.01 0.14 -8.21
CA ASP A 116 -13.11 -0.97 -7.28
C ASP A 116 -11.70 -1.36 -6.81
N ILE A 117 -11.63 -1.85 -5.58
CA ILE A 117 -10.40 -2.37 -4.98
C ILE A 117 -10.57 -3.85 -4.64
N THR A 118 -9.49 -4.63 -4.74
CA THR A 118 -9.49 -6.00 -4.23
C THR A 118 -9.23 -6.00 -2.73
N PRO A 119 -9.63 -7.06 -2.00
CA PRO A 119 -9.10 -7.30 -0.66
C PRO A 119 -7.56 -7.24 -0.69
N PRO A 120 -6.93 -6.62 0.31
CA PRO A 120 -5.49 -6.51 0.36
C PRO A 120 -4.84 -7.88 0.53
N ARG A 121 -3.63 -7.99 -0.01
CA ARG A 121 -2.75 -9.14 0.22
C ARG A 121 -1.51 -8.65 0.94
N VAL A 122 -1.28 -9.17 2.14
CA VAL A 122 0.00 -8.98 2.84
C VAL A 122 1.02 -9.92 2.20
N THR A 123 2.10 -9.35 1.67
CA THR A 123 3.22 -10.06 1.07
C THR A 123 4.51 -9.67 1.78
N GLY A 124 5.45 -10.61 1.92
CA GLY A 124 6.79 -10.25 2.37
C GLY A 124 7.03 -10.18 3.89
N LEU A 125 6.37 -11.00 4.71
CA LEU A 125 6.91 -11.28 6.07
C LEU A 125 8.20 -12.15 6.05
N GLN A 126 8.94 -12.12 4.94
CA GLN A 126 10.16 -12.92 4.74
C GLN A 126 11.27 -12.08 4.12
N SER A 127 12.47 -12.36 4.60
CA SER A 127 13.67 -11.59 4.36
C SER A 127 14.06 -11.59 2.88
N LYS A 128 13.79 -10.52 2.15
CA LYS A 128 14.42 -10.26 0.85
C LYS A 128 15.65 -9.41 1.06
N ALA A 129 16.73 -10.04 1.50
CA ALA A 129 18.07 -9.49 1.42
C ALA A 129 18.51 -9.44 -0.05
N LYS A 130 18.08 -8.40 -0.78
CA LYS A 130 18.82 -7.70 -1.83
C LYS A 130 17.88 -6.75 -2.60
N ILE A 131 18.44 -5.58 -2.91
CA ILE A 131 17.93 -4.53 -3.80
C ILE A 131 16.94 -3.54 -3.17
N PHE A 132 17.40 -2.78 -2.18
CA PHE A 132 16.98 -1.38 -2.06
C PHE A 132 18.24 -0.53 -1.96
N ALA A 133 18.68 -0.01 -3.10
CA ALA A 133 19.66 1.06 -3.14
C ALA A 133 18.98 2.33 -2.61
N GLU A 134 19.58 2.94 -1.60
CA GLU A 134 19.40 4.36 -1.23
C GLU A 134 17.94 4.82 -1.01
N GLN A 135 17.20 4.12 -0.14
CA GLN A 135 15.91 4.64 0.36
C GLN A 135 16.06 4.95 1.85
N PRO A 136 15.63 6.14 2.32
CA PRO A 136 15.72 6.50 3.74
C PRO A 136 14.93 5.50 4.58
N VAL A 137 15.62 4.87 5.52
CA VAL A 137 15.09 3.82 6.38
C VAL A 137 14.15 4.43 7.42
N GLY A 138 12.90 3.96 7.48
CA GLY A 138 11.90 4.38 8.48
C GLY A 138 10.60 4.97 7.92
N MET A 139 10.51 5.25 6.62
CA MET A 139 9.28 5.81 6.03
C MET A 139 8.45 4.72 5.34
N LEU A 140 7.12 4.77 5.51
CA LEU A 140 6.20 4.04 4.64
C LEU A 140 6.37 4.56 3.20
N LYS A 141 6.52 3.63 2.26
CA LYS A 141 6.55 3.93 0.84
C LYS A 141 5.25 3.49 0.19
N VAL A 142 4.62 4.40 -0.54
CA VAL A 142 3.44 4.11 -1.36
C VAL A 142 3.82 4.20 -2.83
N SER A 143 3.44 3.21 -3.61
CA SER A 143 3.63 3.23 -5.07
C SER A 143 2.47 2.56 -5.79
N PHE A 144 2.18 2.99 -7.02
CA PHE A 144 1.21 2.35 -7.90
C PHE A 144 1.93 1.69 -9.07
N LEU A 145 1.65 0.41 -9.32
CA LEU A 145 2.21 -0.36 -10.43
C LEU A 145 1.11 -0.69 -11.44
N GLU A 146 1.37 -0.40 -12.71
CA GLU A 146 0.51 -0.81 -13.81
C GLU A 146 0.47 -2.35 -13.97
N PRO A 147 -0.57 -2.91 -14.61
CA PRO A 147 -0.67 -4.34 -14.86
C PRO A 147 0.48 -4.74 -15.78
N THR A 148 1.24 -5.76 -15.36
CA THR A 148 2.31 -6.29 -16.21
C THR A 148 1.67 -7.00 -17.40
N ALA A 149 1.99 -6.55 -18.62
CA ALA A 149 1.39 -7.05 -19.86
C ALA A 149 1.71 -8.52 -20.16
#